data_AF-A0A3E4MN06-F1
#
_entry.id   AF-A0A3E4MN06-F1
#
_cell.length_a   1.000
_cell.length_b   1.000
_cell.length_c   1.000
_cell.angle_alpha   90.00
_cell.angle_beta   90.00
_cell.angle_gamma   90.00
#
_symmetry.space_group_name_H-M   'P 1'
#
loop_
_entity.id
_entity.type
_entity.pdbx_description
1 polymer ?
#
loop_
_entity_poly.entity_id
_entity_poly.type
_entity_poly.pdbx_seq_one_letter_code
_entity_poly.pdbx_strand_id
1 'polypeptide(L)'
;MIISICLIIKRWNRYSTFSNGTYKNAGQKLIFEIFFSKEEAIQRLYSPAESDTLDYEFWNDNGEYYIKVKGIKRFQQMNGVLTAAFKVDFIQQNGKNYMVVDHINNMQLLYSAGYEAELFEFMTKKLNCVPVSEEIIKVDCYN
;
A
#
# COMPACT_ATOMS: atom_id res chain seq x y z
N MET A 1 18.86 -0.58 23.68
CA MET A 1 17.46 -0.62 24.16
C MET A 1 16.71 0.68 23.87
N ILE A 2 17.21 1.87 24.27
CA ILE A 2 16.56 3.17 23.99
C ILE A 2 16.48 3.48 22.48
N ILE A 3 17.56 3.23 21.72
CA ILE A 3 17.60 3.46 20.26
C ILE A 3 16.52 2.65 19.53
N SER A 4 16.32 1.39 19.94
CA SER A 4 15.30 0.49 19.38
C SER A 4 13.88 1.02 19.61
N ILE A 5 13.60 1.58 20.79
CA ILE A 5 12.30 2.18 21.12
C ILE A 5 12.05 3.45 20.28
N CYS A 6 13.05 4.32 20.12
CA CYS A 6 12.93 5.51 19.29
C CYS A 6 12.64 5.19 17.83
N LEU A 7 13.24 4.12 17.29
CA LEU A 7 12.97 3.65 15.93
C LEU A 7 11.53 3.15 15.79
N ILE A 8 11.03 2.39 16.76
CA ILE A 8 9.65 1.89 16.79
C ILE A 8 8.65 3.05 16.83
N ILE A 9 8.86 4.06 17.69
CA ILE A 9 7.97 5.23 17.81
C ILE A 9 7.95 6.04 16.50
N LYS A 10 9.12 6.31 15.90
CA LYS A 10 9.20 7.02 14.61
C LYS A 10 8.46 6.28 13.51
N ARG A 11 8.54 4.94 13.51
CA ARG A 11 7.82 4.09 12.57
C ARG A 11 6.30 4.21 12.81
N TRP A 12 5.86 4.06 14.06
CA TRP A 12 4.46 4.19 14.48
C TRP A 12 3.83 5.53 14.06
N ASN A 13 4.53 6.63 14.33
CA ASN A 13 4.07 7.96 13.94
C ASN A 13 3.89 8.07 12.41
N ARG A 14 4.81 7.51 11.63
CA ARG A 14 4.66 7.48 10.17
C ARG A 14 3.45 6.66 9.72
N TYR A 15 3.23 5.47 10.30
CA TYR A 15 2.02 4.68 10.01
C TYR A 15 0.77 5.51 10.26
N SER A 16 0.68 6.16 11.43
CA SER A 16 -0.46 6.98 11.81
C SER A 16 -0.70 8.14 10.84
N THR A 17 0.35 8.86 10.45
CA THR A 17 0.25 10.00 9.53
C THR A 17 -0.17 9.56 8.11
N PHE A 18 0.52 8.59 7.51
CA PHE A 18 0.27 8.21 6.11
C PHE A 18 -0.94 7.31 5.92
N SER A 19 -1.40 6.61 6.96
CA SER A 19 -2.68 5.89 6.93
C SER A 19 -3.87 6.76 7.29
N ASN A 20 -3.68 8.04 7.64
CA ASN A 20 -4.76 8.88 8.15
C ASN A 20 -5.52 8.23 9.32
N GLY A 21 -4.81 7.50 10.18
CA GLY A 21 -5.38 6.75 11.30
C GLY A 21 -6.21 5.50 10.94
N THR A 22 -6.25 5.08 9.67
CA THR A 22 -7.01 3.90 9.23
C THR A 22 -6.26 2.58 9.41
N TYR A 23 -4.96 2.65 9.72
CA TYR A 23 -4.16 1.47 10.05
C TYR A 23 -4.42 1.01 11.48
N LYS A 24 -5.03 -0.17 11.63
CA LYS A 24 -5.39 -0.77 12.91
C LYS A 24 -4.50 -1.97 13.25
N ASN A 25 -4.33 -2.90 12.31
CA ASN A 25 -3.62 -4.16 12.53
C ASN A 25 -2.73 -4.53 11.34
N ALA A 26 -1.64 -5.24 11.61
CA ALA A 26 -0.82 -5.84 10.56
C ALA A 26 -1.64 -6.86 9.76
N GLY A 27 -1.41 -6.93 8.45
CA GLY A 27 -2.14 -7.83 7.57
C GLY A 27 -3.54 -7.35 7.15
N GLN A 28 -3.92 -6.11 7.50
CA GLN A 28 -5.18 -5.55 7.01
C GLN A 28 -5.08 -5.15 5.54
N LYS A 29 -6.22 -5.12 4.84
CA LYS A 29 -6.28 -4.54 3.50
C LYS A 29 -5.99 -3.05 3.56
N LEU A 30 -5.16 -2.56 2.65
CA LEU A 30 -4.88 -1.14 2.52
C LEU A 30 -5.79 -0.57 1.46
N ILE A 31 -6.61 0.40 1.82
CA ILE A 31 -7.63 0.94 0.92
C ILE A 31 -7.40 2.42 0.74
N PHE A 32 -7.49 2.85 -0.52
CA PHE A 32 -7.26 4.21 -0.94
C PHE A 32 -8.42 4.70 -1.80
N GLU A 33 -9.06 5.79 -1.41
CA GLU A 33 -9.94 6.55 -2.29
C GLU A 33 -9.08 7.26 -3.33
N ILE A 34 -9.36 7.02 -4.61
CA ILE A 34 -8.69 7.64 -5.75
C ILE A 34 -9.66 8.59 -6.46
N PHE A 35 -9.15 9.75 -6.89
CA PHE A 35 -9.94 10.83 -7.49
C PHE A 35 -9.88 10.85 -9.02
N PHE A 36 -9.44 9.75 -9.63
CA PHE A 36 -9.27 9.58 -11.08
C PHE A 36 -9.71 8.18 -11.49
N SER A 37 -9.63 7.88 -12.79
CA SER A 37 -10.05 6.60 -13.32
C SER A 37 -9.08 5.47 -12.95
N LYS A 38 -9.56 4.24 -13.02
CA LYS A 38 -8.74 3.02 -12.85
C LYS A 38 -7.56 3.02 -13.82
N GLU A 39 -7.79 3.40 -15.07
CA GLU A 39 -6.78 3.41 -16.14
C GLU A 39 -5.66 4.40 -15.83
N GLU A 40 -6.00 5.58 -15.33
CA GLU A 40 -5.01 6.57 -14.91
C GLU A 40 -4.19 6.08 -13.71
N ALA A 41 -4.82 5.38 -12.75
CA ALA A 41 -4.11 4.75 -11.63
C ALA A 41 -3.08 3.73 -12.12
N ILE A 42 -3.52 2.85 -13.02
CA ILE A 42 -2.70 1.81 -13.64
C ILE A 42 -1.52 2.44 -14.40
N GLN A 43 -1.76 3.46 -15.21
CA GLN A 43 -0.71 4.14 -15.99
C GLN A 43 0.36 4.75 -15.08
N ARG A 44 -0.04 5.41 -13.98
CA ARG A 44 0.87 5.99 -12.99
C ARG A 44 1.69 4.89 -12.28
N LEU A 45 1.08 3.75 -11.96
CA LEU A 45 1.78 2.63 -11.34
C LEU A 45 2.77 1.95 -12.31
N TYR A 46 2.44 1.85 -13.60
CA TYR A 46 3.36 1.35 -14.63
C TYR A 46 4.54 2.28 -14.94
N SER A 47 4.54 3.52 -14.43
CA SER A 47 5.56 4.52 -14.71
C SER A 47 6.37 4.84 -13.44
N PRO A 48 7.40 4.04 -13.09
CA PRO A 48 8.30 4.35 -11.98
C PRO A 48 8.91 5.75 -12.13
N ALA A 49 9.04 6.46 -11.02
CA ALA A 49 9.64 7.79 -10.95
C ALA A 49 10.77 7.82 -9.91
N GLU A 50 11.73 8.72 -10.12
CA GLU A 50 12.83 8.94 -9.17
C GLU A 50 12.32 9.35 -7.78
N SER A 51 11.25 10.14 -7.74
CA SER A 51 10.58 10.60 -6.51
C SER A 51 9.90 9.49 -5.72
N ASP A 52 9.76 8.29 -6.28
CA ASP A 52 9.06 7.19 -5.62
C ASP A 52 9.83 6.71 -4.39
N THR A 53 9.11 6.43 -3.31
CA THR A 53 9.70 5.99 -2.04
C THR A 53 10.08 4.52 -2.02
N LEU A 54 9.55 3.73 -2.96
CA LEU A 54 9.78 2.30 -3.12
C LEU A 54 10.47 2.00 -4.45
N ASP A 55 11.33 0.99 -4.44
CA ASP A 55 11.67 0.23 -5.64
C ASP A 55 10.60 -0.86 -5.80
N TYR A 56 9.87 -0.84 -6.91
CA TYR A 56 8.72 -1.70 -7.12
C TYR A 56 8.56 -2.11 -8.58
N GLU A 57 7.81 -3.19 -8.77
CA GLU A 57 7.37 -3.68 -10.06
C GLU A 57 5.86 -3.84 -10.03
N PHE A 58 5.17 -3.29 -11.03
CA PHE A 58 3.73 -3.42 -11.20
C PHE A 58 3.46 -4.22 -12.46
N TRP A 59 2.60 -5.24 -12.36
CA TRP A 59 2.25 -6.08 -13.50
C TRP A 59 0.78 -6.50 -13.48
N ASN A 60 0.34 -6.99 -14.63
CA ASN A 60 -0.96 -7.60 -14.81
C ASN A 60 -0.74 -9.08 -15.13
N ASP A 61 -1.51 -9.96 -14.49
CA ASP A 61 -1.57 -11.38 -14.80
C ASP A 61 -3.04 -11.77 -14.96
N ASN A 62 -3.43 -12.17 -16.17
CA ASN A 62 -4.78 -12.59 -16.52
C ASN A 62 -5.91 -11.64 -16.07
N GLY A 63 -5.68 -10.32 -16.15
CA GLY A 63 -6.68 -9.31 -15.76
C GLY A 63 -6.64 -8.90 -14.28
N GLU A 64 -5.82 -9.56 -13.46
CA GLU A 64 -5.54 -9.16 -12.08
C GLU A 64 -4.26 -8.33 -12.01
N TYR A 65 -4.21 -7.36 -11.09
CA TYR A 65 -3.06 -6.46 -10.94
C TYR A 65 -2.30 -6.75 -9.67
N TYR A 66 -1.00 -6.56 -9.74
CA TYR A 66 -0.09 -6.88 -8.64
C TYR A 66 1.01 -5.84 -8.53
N ILE A 67 1.42 -5.56 -7.30
CA ILE A 67 2.57 -4.72 -6.98
C ILE A 67 3.58 -5.49 -6.12
N LYS A 68 4.83 -5.57 -6.58
CA LYS A 68 5.93 -6.20 -5.88
C LYS A 68 6.89 -5.12 -5.43
N VAL A 69 6.99 -4.95 -4.13
CA VAL A 69 8.01 -4.12 -3.50
C VAL A 69 9.32 -4.90 -3.54
N LYS A 70 10.37 -4.31 -4.10
CA LYS A 70 11.74 -4.85 -4.18
C LYS A 70 12.67 -4.23 -3.14
N GLY A 71 12.35 -3.03 -2.67
CA GLY A 71 13.12 -2.32 -1.66
C GLY A 71 12.49 -1.00 -1.26
N ILE A 72 12.99 -0.44 -0.16
CA ILE A 72 12.60 0.88 0.35
C ILE A 72 13.76 1.84 0.07
N LYS A 73 13.59 2.79 -0.85
CA LYS A 73 14.70 3.63 -1.36
C LYS A 73 15.41 4.45 -0.27
N ARG A 74 14.69 4.81 0.80
CA ARG A 74 15.24 5.51 1.98
C ARG A 74 16.29 4.66 2.72
N PHE A 75 16.16 3.34 2.68
CA PHE A 75 17.06 2.40 3.35
C PHE A 75 17.95 1.72 2.30
N GLN A 76 18.85 2.49 1.68
CA GLN A 76 19.74 2.00 0.61
C GLN A 76 20.53 0.73 0.97
N GLN A 77 20.81 0.49 2.27
CA GLN A 77 21.49 -0.70 2.78
C GLN A 77 20.62 -1.98 2.85
N MET A 78 19.31 -1.88 2.59
CA MET A 78 18.37 -3.01 2.57
C MET A 78 17.72 -3.24 1.19
N ASN A 79 18.24 -2.60 0.13
CA ASN A 79 17.78 -2.84 -1.24
C ASN A 79 18.03 -4.31 -1.61
N GLY A 80 16.97 -5.03 -2.01
CA GLY A 80 17.04 -6.45 -2.42
C GLY A 80 16.90 -7.48 -1.30
N VAL A 81 16.91 -7.09 -0.02
CA VAL A 81 16.74 -8.02 1.13
C VAL A 81 15.26 -8.21 1.50
N LEU A 82 14.43 -7.26 1.09
CA LEU A 82 13.07 -7.10 1.55
C LEU A 82 12.13 -7.00 0.34
N THR A 83 11.58 -8.15 -0.08
CA THR A 83 10.60 -8.24 -1.17
C THR A 83 9.24 -8.77 -0.71
N ALA A 84 8.16 -8.13 -1.16
CA ALA A 84 6.79 -8.55 -0.89
C ALA A 84 5.89 -8.19 -2.07
N ALA A 85 4.96 -9.09 -2.41
CA ALA A 85 4.04 -8.92 -3.53
C ALA A 85 2.61 -8.83 -2.99
N PHE A 86 1.86 -7.84 -3.48
CA PHE A 86 0.50 -7.53 -3.07
C PHE A 86 -0.40 -7.55 -4.29
N LYS A 87 -1.63 -8.03 -4.11
CA LYS A 87 -2.69 -7.90 -5.11
C LYS A 87 -3.27 -6.49 -5.04
N VAL A 88 -3.61 -5.93 -6.20
CA VAL A 88 -4.20 -4.60 -6.34
C VAL A 88 -5.54 -4.74 -7.06
N ASP A 89 -6.62 -4.44 -6.34
CA ASP A 89 -7.98 -4.41 -6.89
C ASP A 89 -8.47 -2.98 -7.01
N PHE A 90 -9.33 -2.73 -7.99
CA PHE A 90 -9.99 -1.45 -8.19
C PHE A 90 -11.50 -1.64 -8.09
N ILE A 91 -12.12 -0.95 -7.14
CA ILE A 91 -13.53 -1.09 -6.80
C ILE A 91 -14.21 0.26 -6.97
N GLN A 92 -15.39 0.29 -7.57
CA GLN A 92 -16.24 1.48 -7.62
C GLN A 92 -17.45 1.27 -6.72
N GLN A 93 -17.67 2.15 -5.76
CA GLN A 93 -18.79 2.07 -4.82
C GLN A 93 -19.29 3.48 -4.48
N ASN A 94 -20.62 3.67 -4.46
CA ASN A 94 -21.25 4.97 -4.16
C ASN A 94 -20.71 6.14 -5.00
N GLY A 95 -20.40 5.89 -6.28
CA GLY A 95 -19.84 6.90 -7.19
C GLY A 95 -18.37 7.27 -6.94
N LYS A 96 -17.71 6.59 -6.00
CA LYS A 96 -16.29 6.77 -5.68
C LYS A 96 -15.46 5.59 -6.17
N ASN A 97 -14.20 5.86 -6.51
CA ASN A 97 -13.24 4.84 -6.92
C ASN A 97 -12.29 4.53 -5.77
N TYR A 98 -12.04 3.25 -5.55
CA TYR A 98 -11.15 2.75 -4.52
C TYR A 98 -10.10 1.83 -5.13
N MET A 99 -8.89 1.94 -4.63
CA MET A 99 -7.82 0.98 -4.86
C MET A 99 -7.61 0.20 -3.57
N VAL A 100 -7.65 -1.12 -3.65
CA VAL A 100 -7.45 -2.04 -2.54
C VAL A 100 -6.16 -2.79 -2.78
N VAL A 101 -5.24 -2.72 -1.82
CA VAL A 101 -3.99 -3.47 -1.82
C VAL A 101 -4.11 -4.55 -0.74
N ASP A 102 -4.04 -5.81 -1.18
CA ASP A 102 -4.24 -6.99 -0.35
C ASP A 102 -3.04 -7.93 -0.42
N HIS A 103 -2.86 -8.74 0.62
CA HIS A 103 -1.77 -9.70 0.71
C HIS A 103 -2.06 -10.90 -0.20
N ILE A 104 -1.03 -11.43 -0.88
CA ILE A 104 -1.22 -12.61 -1.76
C ILE A 104 -1.24 -13.90 -0.92
N ASN A 105 -0.50 -13.94 0.19
CA ASN A 105 -0.45 -15.14 1.04
C ASN A 105 -0.27 -14.83 2.53
N ASN A 106 -0.74 -15.75 3.38
CA ASN A 106 -0.68 -15.61 4.83
C ASN A 106 0.76 -15.59 5.38
N MET A 107 1.71 -16.18 4.65
CA MET A 107 3.13 -16.18 5.02
C MET A 107 3.77 -14.78 4.90
N GLN A 108 3.20 -13.87 4.10
CA GLN A 108 3.63 -12.48 4.05
C GLN A 108 3.24 -11.70 5.31
N LEU A 109 2.20 -12.07 6.07
CA LEU A 109 1.80 -11.35 7.29
C LEU A 109 2.94 -11.24 8.32
N LEU A 110 3.83 -12.22 8.36
CA LEU A 110 4.95 -12.26 9.31
C LEU A 110 6.00 -11.15 9.04
N TYR A 111 6.06 -10.63 7.81
CA TYR A 111 7.01 -9.58 7.41
C TYR A 111 6.33 -8.33 6.80
N SER A 112 5.02 -8.38 6.54
CA SER A 112 4.26 -7.33 5.83
C SER A 112 4.02 -6.07 6.66
N ALA A 113 3.91 -6.20 7.99
CA ALA A 113 3.76 -5.06 8.90
C ALA A 113 4.80 -3.97 8.61
N GLY A 114 6.01 -4.40 8.19
CA GLY A 114 7.07 -3.50 7.80
C GLY A 114 6.77 -2.67 6.54
N TYR A 115 6.12 -3.25 5.53
CA TYR A 115 5.87 -2.61 4.24
C TYR A 115 4.58 -1.81 4.20
N GLU A 116 3.61 -2.09 5.07
CA GLU A 116 2.30 -1.43 5.03
C GLU A 116 2.43 0.10 5.19
N ALA A 117 3.32 0.61 6.07
CA ALA A 117 3.64 2.06 6.17
C ALA A 117 4.24 2.60 4.88
N GLU A 118 5.15 1.83 4.30
CA GLU A 118 5.90 2.25 3.13
C GLU A 118 4.98 2.27 1.91
N LEU A 119 4.02 1.35 1.85
CA LEU A 119 2.93 1.34 0.88
C LEU A 119 1.97 2.51 1.08
N PHE A 120 1.56 2.84 2.31
CA PHE A 120 0.74 4.04 2.57
C PHE A 120 1.45 5.30 2.09
N GLU A 121 2.72 5.51 2.48
CA GLU A 121 3.49 6.67 2.04
C GLU A 121 3.69 6.67 0.52
N PHE A 122 4.00 5.52 -0.07
CA PHE A 122 4.17 5.39 -1.51
C PHE A 122 2.90 5.73 -2.27
N MET A 123 1.77 5.09 -1.93
CA MET A 123 0.50 5.30 -2.64
C MET A 123 0.01 6.74 -2.48
N THR A 124 0.02 7.28 -1.26
CA THR A 124 -0.40 8.67 -1.01
C THR A 124 0.44 9.68 -1.81
N LYS A 125 1.75 9.49 -1.93
CA LYS A 125 2.62 10.38 -2.72
C LYS A 125 2.52 10.15 -4.22
N LYS A 126 2.53 8.90 -4.67
CA LYS A 126 2.52 8.53 -6.09
C LYS A 126 1.20 8.88 -6.75
N LEU A 127 0.11 8.56 -6.06
CA LEU A 127 -1.24 8.63 -6.59
C LEU A 127 -2.03 9.82 -6.06
N ASN A 128 -1.55 10.55 -5.04
CA ASN A 128 -2.32 11.62 -4.40
C ASN A 128 -3.71 11.13 -3.92
N CYS A 129 -3.74 9.91 -3.39
CA CYS A 129 -4.94 9.24 -2.90
C CYS A 129 -5.11 9.40 -1.38
N VAL A 130 -6.31 9.13 -0.88
CA VAL A 130 -6.62 9.22 0.56
C VAL A 130 -6.82 7.83 1.13
N PRO A 131 -6.07 7.42 2.17
CA PRO A 131 -6.32 6.18 2.87
C PRO A 131 -7.68 6.19 3.55
N VAL A 132 -8.43 5.08 3.45
CA VAL A 132 -9.76 4.92 4.05
C VAL A 132 -9.85 3.60 4.83
N SER A 133 -10.83 3.51 5.74
CA SER A 133 -11.06 2.31 6.57
C SER A 133 -11.64 1.17 5.74
N GLU A 134 -11.29 -0.08 6.10
CA GLU A 134 -11.87 -1.29 5.52
C GLU A 134 -13.38 -1.43 5.73
N GLU A 135 -13.90 -0.76 6.75
CA GLU A 135 -15.34 -0.70 7.03
C GLU A 135 -16.13 -0.01 5.91
N ILE A 136 -15.49 0.84 5.08
CA ILE A 136 -16.17 1.55 3.98
C ILE A 136 -16.49 0.63 2.80
N ILE A 137 -15.67 -0.39 2.57
CA ILE A 137 -15.87 -1.35 1.46
C ILE A 137 -16.85 -2.47 1.82
N LYS A 138 -17.38 -2.49 3.06
CA LYS A 138 -18.34 -3.50 3.54
C LYS A 138 -19.78 -2.97 3.56
N VAL A 139 -20.37 -2.68 2.40
CA VAL A 139 -21.83 -2.44 2.31
C VAL A 139 -22.54 -3.23 1.20
N ASP A 140 -21.88 -3.74 0.14
CA ASP A 140 -22.62 -4.29 -1.01
C ASP A 140 -22.28 -5.75 -1.42
N CYS A 141 -21.70 -6.57 -0.52
CA CYS A 141 -21.46 -7.99 -0.81
C CYS A 141 -22.60 -8.94 -0.41
N TYR A 142 -23.80 -8.43 -0.09
CA TYR A 142 -25.01 -9.23 0.05
C TYR A 142 -26.23 -8.46 -0.49
N ASN A 143 -26.51 -8.62 -1.78
CA ASN A 143 -27.85 -8.64 -2.35
C ASN A 143 -27.88 -9.64 -3.50
#